data_AF-A0A7X8DGY0-F1
#
_entry.id   AF-A0A7X8DGY0-F1
#
_cell.length_a   1.000
_cell.length_b   1.000
_cell.length_c   1.000
_cell.angle_alpha   90.00
_cell.angle_beta   90.00
_cell.angle_gamma   90.00
#
_symmetry.space_group_name_H-M   'P 1'
#
loop_
_entity.id
_entity.type
_entity.pdbx_description
1 polymer ?
#
loop_
_entity_poly.entity_id
_entity_poly.type
_entity_poly.pdbx_seq_one_letter_code
_entity_poly.pdbx_strand_id
1 'polypeptide(L)'
;ALQKLQASNIAPVDMAQCAIGPGMGVYSRFSKILEADGTPMGVRGALQIINQELDLYFTEQDGEMDSDSRFCIDLYTQYAFNDVPFGEADVLARAKNTSVEKLATSNALYAQKGVVRLLTREEIPEKMAHGGKMIWLLTQQLTHALEKNGVAGVAQILTDVLAEPERAKALAYRLFTIAERKGWAGEAYTYNSLVIAWPEVQARVAKLQSEFDKGRQMALFDKEKN
;
A
#
# COMPACT_ATOMS: atom_id res chain seq x y z
N ALA A 1 -16.00 11.14 5.81
CA ALA A 1 -16.53 9.76 5.76
C ALA A 1 -15.42 8.76 5.40
N LEU A 2 -14.59 9.05 4.39
CA LEU A 2 -13.45 8.21 3.97
C LEU A 2 -12.44 7.89 5.08
N GLN A 3 -12.02 8.87 5.88
CA GLN A 3 -11.16 8.62 7.06
C GLN A 3 -11.78 7.65 8.08
N LYS A 4 -13.12 7.67 8.25
CA LYS A 4 -13.81 6.71 9.14
C LYS A 4 -13.85 5.30 8.54
N LEU A 5 -13.82 5.18 7.21
CA LEU A 5 -13.80 3.89 6.50
C LEU A 5 -12.40 3.25 6.49
N GLN A 6 -11.34 4.06 6.37
CA GLN A 6 -9.96 3.60 6.59
C GLN A 6 -9.73 3.17 8.05
N ALA A 7 -10.32 3.88 9.01
CA ALA A 7 -10.29 3.50 10.42
C ALA A 7 -11.04 2.17 10.70
N SER A 8 -11.99 1.79 9.85
CA SER A 8 -12.75 0.53 9.99
C SER A 8 -12.08 -0.69 9.34
N ASN A 9 -10.84 -0.60 8.83
CA ASN A 9 -10.10 -1.75 8.28
C ASN A 9 -10.86 -2.56 7.20
N ILE A 10 -11.72 -1.89 6.41
CA ILE A 10 -12.52 -2.54 5.36
C ILE A 10 -11.63 -2.79 4.14
N ALA A 11 -11.59 -4.01 3.61
CA ALA A 11 -10.83 -4.34 2.41
C ALA A 11 -11.17 -3.41 1.23
N PRO A 12 -10.26 -3.11 0.30
CA PRO A 12 -10.53 -2.23 -0.84
C PRO A 12 -11.73 -2.71 -1.68
N VAL A 13 -11.77 -4.03 -1.99
CA VAL A 13 -12.91 -4.67 -2.66
C VAL A 13 -14.20 -4.52 -1.85
N ASP A 14 -14.11 -4.75 -0.54
CA ASP A 14 -15.24 -4.62 0.36
C ASP A 14 -15.63 -3.16 0.60
N MET A 15 -14.76 -2.18 0.34
CA MET A 15 -15.08 -0.75 0.45
C MET A 15 -15.93 -0.32 -0.74
N ALA A 16 -15.62 -0.82 -1.94
CA ALA A 16 -16.48 -0.68 -3.10
C ALA A 16 -17.86 -1.32 -2.83
N GLN A 17 -17.91 -2.53 -2.25
CA GLN A 17 -19.17 -3.20 -1.89
C GLN A 17 -19.88 -2.57 -0.69
N CYS A 18 -19.13 -2.09 0.31
CA CYS A 18 -19.67 -1.41 1.47
C CYS A 18 -20.20 -0.05 1.08
N ALA A 19 -19.61 0.68 0.13
CA ALA A 19 -20.21 1.91 -0.38
C ALA A 19 -21.54 1.67 -1.11
N ILE A 20 -21.78 0.45 -1.62
CA ILE A 20 -23.11 0.01 -2.08
C ILE A 20 -24.08 -0.12 -0.89
N GLY A 21 -23.63 -0.44 0.32
CA GLY A 21 -24.46 -0.58 1.53
C GLY A 21 -25.15 0.71 2.01
N PRO A 22 -24.44 1.78 2.45
CA PRO A 22 -24.98 3.10 2.69
C PRO A 22 -25.47 3.79 1.42
N GLY A 23 -24.95 3.40 0.25
CA GLY A 23 -25.57 3.70 -1.04
C GLY A 23 -27.02 3.25 -1.01
N MET A 24 -27.31 1.97 -0.81
CA MET A 24 -28.68 1.43 -0.69
C MET A 24 -29.51 2.08 0.43
N GLY A 25 -28.89 2.55 1.52
CA GLY A 25 -29.55 3.31 2.59
C GLY A 25 -30.00 4.73 2.20
N VAL A 26 -29.31 5.37 1.25
CA VAL A 26 -29.73 6.65 0.63
C VAL A 26 -30.68 6.38 -0.55
N TYR A 27 -30.48 5.29 -1.30
CA TYR A 27 -31.40 4.84 -2.36
C TYR A 27 -32.77 4.38 -1.82
N SER A 28 -32.87 4.02 -0.53
CA SER A 28 -34.16 3.74 0.13
C SER A 28 -34.86 4.99 0.67
N ARG A 29 -34.14 6.12 0.81
CA ARG A 29 -34.71 7.41 1.25
C ARG A 29 -35.02 8.38 0.11
N PHE A 30 -34.36 8.26 -1.04
CA PHE A 30 -34.61 9.08 -2.22
C PHE A 30 -34.93 8.18 -3.42
N SER A 31 -36.05 8.45 -4.10
CA SER A 31 -36.62 7.56 -5.12
C SER A 31 -35.80 7.44 -6.41
N LYS A 32 -34.85 8.34 -6.66
CA LYS A 32 -33.91 8.35 -7.80
C LYS A 32 -32.69 9.22 -7.48
N ILE A 33 -31.49 8.71 -7.77
CA ILE A 33 -30.27 9.51 -7.89
C ILE A 33 -30.05 9.74 -9.37
N LEU A 34 -29.94 11.01 -9.76
CA LEU A 34 -29.80 11.42 -11.14
C LEU A 34 -28.33 11.76 -11.42
N GLU A 35 -27.82 11.37 -12.57
CA GLU A 35 -26.57 11.90 -13.12
C GLU A 35 -26.76 13.39 -13.48
N ALA A 36 -25.66 14.08 -13.81
CA ALA A 36 -25.70 15.51 -14.15
C ALA A 36 -26.60 15.82 -15.37
N ASP A 37 -26.94 14.80 -16.16
CA ASP A 37 -27.82 14.85 -17.33
C ASP A 37 -29.29 14.48 -17.03
N GLY A 38 -29.63 14.16 -15.76
CA GLY A 38 -30.98 13.80 -15.35
C GLY A 38 -31.36 12.33 -15.53
N THR A 39 -30.43 11.45 -15.93
CA THR A 39 -30.67 10.00 -16.07
C THR A 39 -30.44 9.24 -14.75
N PRO A 40 -31.10 8.09 -14.51
CA PRO A 40 -30.90 7.32 -13.29
C PRO A 40 -29.49 6.74 -13.22
N MET A 41 -28.73 7.10 -12.20
CA MET A 41 -27.37 6.59 -12.00
C MET A 41 -27.41 5.09 -11.66
N GLY A 42 -26.73 4.27 -12.46
CA GLY A 42 -26.57 2.85 -12.18
C GLY A 42 -25.53 2.58 -11.09
N VAL A 43 -25.59 1.40 -10.46
CA VAL A 43 -24.61 0.95 -9.43
C VAL A 43 -23.16 1.07 -9.92
N ARG A 44 -22.93 0.80 -11.20
CA ARG A 44 -21.62 0.98 -11.86
C ARG A 44 -21.15 2.43 -11.89
N GLY A 45 -22.05 3.38 -12.15
CA GLY A 45 -21.74 4.81 -12.13
C GLY A 45 -21.41 5.31 -10.72
N ALA A 46 -22.17 4.86 -9.73
CA ALA A 46 -21.88 5.17 -8.32
C ALA A 46 -20.50 4.65 -7.87
N LEU A 47 -20.16 3.40 -8.21
CA LEU A 47 -18.84 2.82 -7.93
C LEU A 47 -17.71 3.60 -8.61
N GLN A 48 -17.92 4.05 -9.85
CA GLN A 48 -16.93 4.83 -10.58
C GLN A 48 -16.66 6.18 -9.91
N ILE A 49 -17.70 6.86 -9.42
CA ILE A 49 -17.57 8.12 -8.65
C ILE A 49 -16.85 7.89 -7.32
N ILE A 50 -17.21 6.82 -6.58
CA ILE A 50 -16.54 6.46 -5.32
C ILE A 50 -15.05 6.20 -5.55
N ASN A 51 -14.72 5.41 -6.58
CA ASN A 51 -13.34 5.13 -6.95
C ASN A 51 -12.60 6.41 -7.40
N GLN A 52 -13.30 7.36 -8.03
CA GLN A 52 -12.72 8.65 -8.44
C GLN A 52 -12.41 9.57 -7.24
N GLU A 53 -13.32 9.69 -6.28
CA GLU A 53 -13.12 10.45 -5.05
C GLU A 53 -12.02 9.82 -4.17
N LEU A 54 -11.98 8.49 -4.09
CA LEU A 54 -10.90 7.76 -3.44
C LEU A 54 -9.55 8.08 -4.07
N ASP A 55 -9.48 8.13 -5.40
CA ASP A 55 -8.25 8.45 -6.12
C ASP A 55 -7.77 9.88 -5.89
N LEU A 56 -8.68 10.85 -5.85
CA LEU A 56 -8.35 12.23 -5.51
C LEU A 56 -7.75 12.30 -4.10
N TYR A 57 -8.40 11.62 -3.14
CA TYR A 57 -7.90 11.52 -1.77
C TYR A 57 -6.52 10.87 -1.68
N PHE A 58 -6.29 9.76 -2.39
CA PHE A 58 -4.98 9.11 -2.39
C PHE A 58 -3.92 9.94 -3.10
N THR A 59 -4.27 10.69 -4.15
CA THR A 59 -3.32 11.58 -4.83
C THR A 59 -2.84 12.71 -3.90
N GLU A 60 -3.71 13.20 -3.01
CA GLU A 60 -3.31 14.14 -1.96
C GLU A 60 -2.36 13.50 -0.95
N GLN A 61 -2.62 12.25 -0.53
CA GLN A 61 -1.74 11.50 0.37
C GLN A 61 -0.41 11.09 -0.27
N ASP A 62 -0.38 10.80 -1.57
CA ASP A 62 0.84 10.52 -2.32
C ASP A 62 1.81 11.70 -2.17
N GLY A 63 1.30 12.94 -2.10
CA GLY A 63 2.09 14.15 -1.84
C GLY A 63 2.83 14.18 -0.49
N GLU A 64 2.34 13.46 0.53
CA GLU A 64 2.94 13.36 1.87
C GLU A 64 3.98 12.24 1.98
N MET A 65 4.11 11.40 0.95
CA MET A 65 5.10 10.33 0.88
C MET A 65 6.49 10.85 0.54
N ASP A 66 7.51 10.06 0.89
CA ASP A 66 8.89 10.34 0.51
C ASP A 66 9.04 10.40 -1.03
N SER A 67 9.99 11.21 -1.51
CA SER A 67 10.20 11.43 -2.95
C SER A 67 10.48 10.14 -3.73
N ASP A 68 11.14 9.17 -3.09
CA ASP A 68 11.52 7.91 -3.71
C ASP A 68 10.27 7.04 -3.93
N SER A 69 9.40 6.93 -2.93
CA SER A 69 8.12 6.22 -3.05
C SER A 69 7.20 6.87 -4.09
N ARG A 70 7.11 8.20 -4.14
CA ARG A 70 6.31 8.91 -5.15
C ARG A 70 6.78 8.61 -6.58
N PHE A 71 8.09 8.55 -6.80
CA PHE A 71 8.62 8.13 -8.09
C PHE A 71 8.18 6.70 -8.44
N CYS A 72 8.29 5.76 -7.50
CA CYS A 72 7.90 4.38 -7.76
C CYS A 72 6.40 4.24 -8.07
N ILE A 73 5.53 5.01 -7.41
CA ILE A 73 4.09 5.05 -7.70
C ILE A 73 3.83 5.56 -9.12
N ASP A 74 4.48 6.65 -9.53
CA ASP A 74 4.33 7.21 -10.88
C ASP A 74 4.81 6.22 -11.95
N LEU A 75 5.94 5.56 -11.71
CA LEU A 75 6.50 4.56 -12.63
C LEU A 75 5.58 3.33 -12.70
N TYR A 76 5.10 2.83 -11.56
CA TYR A 76 4.13 1.74 -11.47
C TYR A 76 2.82 2.07 -12.19
N THR A 77 2.30 3.28 -12.01
CA THR A 77 1.05 3.73 -12.63
C THR A 77 1.11 3.71 -14.16
N GLN A 78 2.28 4.04 -14.72
CA GLN A 78 2.48 4.09 -16.16
C GLN A 78 2.85 2.74 -16.74
N TYR A 79 3.75 2.01 -16.08
CA TYR A 79 4.46 0.88 -16.67
C TYR A 79 4.36 -0.43 -15.88
N ALA A 80 3.69 -0.44 -14.72
CA ALA A 80 3.77 -1.53 -13.74
C ALA A 80 5.24 -1.88 -13.45
N PHE A 81 5.62 -3.15 -13.56
CA PHE A 81 6.99 -3.63 -13.39
C PHE A 81 7.75 -3.80 -14.72
N ASN A 82 7.25 -3.24 -15.82
CA ASN A 82 7.85 -3.38 -17.14
C ASN A 82 9.06 -2.45 -17.35
N ASP A 83 9.88 -2.80 -18.34
CA ASP A 83 11.05 -2.04 -18.78
C ASP A 83 10.67 -0.69 -19.41
N VAL A 84 11.40 0.36 -19.03
CA VAL A 84 11.32 1.70 -19.61
C VAL A 84 12.69 2.22 -20.02
N PRO A 85 12.79 3.11 -21.03
CA PRO A 85 14.04 3.77 -21.36
C PRO A 85 14.56 4.64 -20.21
N PHE A 86 15.87 4.59 -19.95
CA PHE A 86 16.50 5.39 -18.89
C PHE A 86 16.19 6.88 -19.00
N GLY A 87 16.19 7.45 -20.20
CA GLY A 87 15.91 8.87 -20.39
C GLY A 87 14.53 9.29 -19.89
N GLU A 88 13.52 8.42 -20.03
CA GLU A 88 12.18 8.68 -19.55
C GLU A 88 12.09 8.55 -18.02
N ALA A 89 12.68 7.49 -17.47
CA ALA A 89 12.79 7.31 -16.02
C ALA A 89 13.56 8.47 -15.34
N ASP A 90 14.61 8.98 -15.96
CA ASP A 90 15.42 10.09 -15.44
C ASP A 90 14.63 11.40 -15.39
N VAL A 91 13.78 11.67 -16.40
CA VAL A 91 12.87 12.83 -16.40
C VAL A 91 11.86 12.72 -15.26
N LEU A 92 11.24 11.55 -15.08
CA LEU A 92 10.31 11.29 -13.98
C LEU A 92 11.00 11.43 -12.61
N ALA A 93 12.23 10.93 -12.47
CA ALA A 93 12.99 11.00 -11.22
C ALA A 93 13.30 12.45 -10.83
N ARG A 94 13.77 13.27 -11.78
CA ARG A 94 14.02 14.69 -11.56
C ARG A 94 12.77 15.45 -11.15
N ALA A 95 11.63 15.17 -11.79
CA ALA A 95 10.35 15.79 -11.44
C ALA A 95 9.91 15.51 -9.99
N LYS A 96 10.41 14.43 -9.37
CA LYS A 96 10.13 14.06 -7.97
C LYS A 96 11.25 14.41 -7.00
N ASN A 97 12.29 15.14 -7.43
CA ASN A 97 13.48 15.43 -6.64
C ASN A 97 14.18 14.14 -6.15
N THR A 98 14.34 13.15 -7.02
CA THR A 98 15.13 11.93 -6.79
C THR A 98 15.98 11.57 -8.02
N SER A 99 16.68 10.43 -7.98
CA SER A 99 17.47 9.93 -9.10
C SER A 99 17.35 8.42 -9.26
N VAL A 100 17.45 7.94 -10.52
CA VAL A 100 17.44 6.51 -10.84
C VAL A 100 18.58 5.78 -10.14
N GLU A 101 19.77 6.39 -10.06
CA GLU A 101 20.95 5.79 -9.41
C GLU A 101 20.73 5.57 -7.90
N LYS A 102 20.15 6.55 -7.20
CA LYS A 102 19.81 6.44 -5.79
C LYS A 102 18.82 5.29 -5.55
N LEU A 103 17.80 5.21 -6.38
CA LEU A 103 16.75 4.19 -6.31
C LEU A 103 17.25 2.78 -6.71
N ALA A 104 18.22 2.69 -7.61
CA ALA A 104 18.90 1.43 -7.90
C ALA A 104 19.74 0.97 -6.71
N THR A 105 20.47 1.90 -6.08
CA THR A 105 21.27 1.61 -4.88
C THR A 105 20.41 1.20 -3.68
N SER A 106 19.18 1.71 -3.57
CA SER A 106 18.22 1.31 -2.53
C SER A 106 17.50 -0.01 -2.82
N ASN A 107 17.79 -0.69 -3.94
CA ASN A 107 17.08 -1.88 -4.42
C ASN A 107 15.58 -1.62 -4.67
N ALA A 108 15.22 -0.43 -5.16
CA ALA A 108 13.88 -0.16 -5.68
C ALA A 108 13.80 -0.35 -7.20
N LEU A 109 14.91 -0.15 -7.91
CA LEU A 109 14.98 -0.23 -9.37
C LEU A 109 16.08 -1.17 -9.86
N TYR A 110 15.80 -1.80 -10.99
CA TYR A 110 16.83 -2.24 -11.91
C TYR A 110 17.15 -1.07 -12.85
N ALA A 111 18.44 -0.76 -13.03
CA ALA A 111 18.88 0.28 -13.96
C ALA A 111 20.21 -0.10 -14.62
N GLN A 112 20.15 -0.75 -15.79
CA GLN A 112 21.33 -1.13 -16.56
C GLN A 112 21.02 -1.13 -18.06
N LYS A 113 22.07 -1.04 -18.89
CA LYS A 113 21.97 -1.14 -20.36
C LYS A 113 20.95 -0.18 -20.99
N GLY A 114 20.75 1.00 -20.39
CA GLY A 114 19.79 2.01 -20.87
C GLY A 114 18.33 1.72 -20.55
N VAL A 115 18.06 0.69 -19.75
CA VAL A 115 16.71 0.28 -19.33
C VAL A 115 16.57 0.45 -17.81
N VAL A 116 15.39 0.87 -17.39
CA VAL A 116 14.99 1.02 -15.98
C VAL A 116 13.67 0.28 -15.78
N ARG A 117 13.51 -0.42 -14.65
CA ARG A 117 12.21 -0.92 -14.19
C ARG A 117 12.16 -1.03 -12.68
N LEU A 118 10.95 -1.09 -12.14
CA LEU A 118 10.75 -1.49 -10.74
C LEU A 118 11.26 -2.92 -10.54
N LEU A 119 11.94 -3.14 -9.42
CA LEU A 119 12.23 -4.50 -8.98
C LEU A 119 10.91 -5.17 -8.56
N THR A 120 10.76 -6.43 -8.94
CA THR A 120 9.67 -7.29 -8.50
C THR A 120 9.84 -7.62 -7.02
N ARG A 121 8.75 -8.06 -6.39
CA ARG A 121 8.71 -8.37 -4.95
C ARG A 121 9.75 -9.43 -4.56
N GLU A 122 10.03 -10.36 -5.45
CA GLU A 122 10.99 -11.44 -5.30
C GLU A 122 12.44 -10.97 -5.36
N GLU A 123 12.72 -9.88 -6.08
CA GLU A 123 14.05 -9.29 -6.24
C GLU A 123 14.42 -8.36 -5.08
N ILE A 124 13.44 -7.88 -4.32
CA ILE A 124 13.66 -6.98 -3.18
C ILE A 124 14.20 -7.80 -1.99
N PRO A 125 15.34 -7.42 -1.38
CA PRO A 125 15.89 -8.11 -0.22
C PRO A 125 14.93 -8.13 0.97
N GLU A 126 14.84 -9.26 1.69
CA GLU A 126 13.96 -9.40 2.86
C GLU A 126 14.39 -8.51 4.05
N LYS A 127 15.70 -8.21 4.16
CA LYS A 127 16.25 -7.34 5.20
C LYS A 127 16.90 -6.11 4.57
N MET A 128 16.31 -4.94 4.84
CA MET A 128 16.88 -3.66 4.41
C MET A 128 18.03 -3.27 5.31
N ALA A 129 19.18 -2.91 4.72
CA ALA A 129 20.34 -2.40 5.46
C ALA A 129 20.08 -1.03 6.11
N HIS A 130 19.09 -0.28 5.62
CA HIS A 130 18.75 1.06 6.09
C HIS A 130 17.26 1.09 6.45
N GLY A 131 16.97 1.02 7.75
CA GLY A 131 15.63 0.92 8.30
C GLY A 131 14.61 1.86 7.65
N GLY A 132 13.70 1.28 6.86
CA GLY A 132 12.29 1.65 6.80
C GLY A 132 11.90 3.03 6.27
N LYS A 133 12.78 3.84 5.67
CA LYS A 133 12.34 5.18 5.23
C LYS A 133 11.51 5.21 3.95
N MET A 134 11.69 4.23 3.07
CA MET A 134 10.98 4.18 1.79
C MET A 134 9.74 3.30 1.90
N ILE A 135 8.56 3.95 1.93
CA ILE A 135 7.27 3.29 2.12
C ILE A 135 6.98 2.28 1.00
N TRP A 136 7.44 2.55 -0.22
CA TRP A 136 7.35 1.62 -1.35
C TRP A 136 7.97 0.26 -1.05
N LEU A 137 9.24 0.25 -0.61
CA LEU A 137 9.96 -1.00 -0.35
C LEU A 137 9.32 -1.77 0.80
N LEU A 138 8.93 -1.08 1.87
CA LEU A 138 8.20 -1.70 2.97
C LEU A 138 6.92 -2.37 2.46
N THR A 139 6.13 -1.68 1.65
CA THR A 139 4.86 -2.23 1.14
C THR A 139 5.10 -3.47 0.28
N GLN A 140 6.10 -3.46 -0.60
CA GLN A 140 6.45 -4.64 -1.40
C GLN A 140 6.93 -5.81 -0.54
N GLN A 141 7.72 -5.54 0.51
CA GLN A 141 8.18 -6.56 1.46
C GLN A 141 7.03 -7.17 2.27
N LEU A 142 6.11 -6.36 2.80
CA LEU A 142 4.95 -6.86 3.54
C LEU A 142 4.08 -7.74 2.65
N THR A 143 3.90 -7.32 1.40
CA THR A 143 3.15 -8.07 0.39
C THR A 143 3.79 -9.43 0.12
N HIS A 144 5.10 -9.46 -0.13
CA HIS A 144 5.86 -10.69 -0.34
C HIS A 144 5.86 -11.62 0.88
N ALA A 145 6.03 -11.04 2.06
CA ALA A 145 6.03 -11.79 3.32
C ALA A 145 4.66 -12.41 3.61
N LEU A 146 3.57 -11.75 3.21
CA LEU A 146 2.23 -12.32 3.33
C LEU A 146 2.07 -13.54 2.41
N GLU A 147 2.54 -13.45 1.16
CA GLU A 147 2.45 -14.55 0.19
C GLU A 147 3.28 -15.76 0.62
N LYS A 148 4.48 -15.54 1.17
CA LYS A 148 5.39 -16.63 1.59
C LYS A 148 5.10 -17.20 2.97
N ASN A 149 4.90 -16.31 3.95
CA ASN A 149 4.96 -16.62 5.38
C ASN A 149 3.66 -16.27 6.11
N GLY A 150 2.65 -15.79 5.39
CA GLY A 150 1.37 -15.37 5.96
C GLY A 150 1.52 -14.20 6.95
N VAL A 151 0.50 -14.05 7.79
CA VAL A 151 0.40 -12.98 8.80
C VAL A 151 1.61 -12.93 9.73
N ALA A 152 2.21 -14.09 10.05
CA ALA A 152 3.36 -14.17 10.93
C ALA A 152 4.60 -13.47 10.35
N GLY A 153 4.87 -13.64 9.05
CA GLY A 153 6.01 -13.00 8.38
C GLY A 153 5.85 -11.49 8.30
N VAL A 154 4.63 -11.01 7.97
CA VAL A 154 4.32 -9.57 7.95
C VAL A 154 4.52 -8.96 9.33
N ALA A 155 4.01 -9.62 10.37
CA ALA A 155 4.12 -9.14 11.74
C ALA A 155 5.58 -9.04 12.21
N GLN A 156 6.43 -9.99 11.81
CA GLN A 156 7.86 -9.96 12.15
C GLN A 156 8.60 -8.80 11.49
N ILE A 157 8.27 -8.46 10.24
CA ILE A 157 8.85 -7.27 9.59
C ILE A 157 8.42 -6.01 10.33
N LEU A 158 7.14 -5.90 10.71
CA LEU A 158 6.61 -4.72 11.40
C LEU A 158 7.14 -4.54 12.82
N THR A 159 7.62 -5.59 13.49
CA THR A 159 8.29 -5.43 14.80
C THR A 159 9.69 -4.82 14.69
N ASP A 160 10.34 -4.97 13.54
CA ASP A 160 11.74 -4.56 13.32
C ASP A 160 11.86 -3.19 12.65
N VAL A 161 10.75 -2.60 12.21
CA VAL A 161 10.73 -1.39 11.37
C VAL A 161 10.28 -0.17 12.17
N LEU A 162 11.01 0.94 12.01
CA LEU A 162 10.70 2.27 12.57
C LEU A 162 9.65 3.05 11.74
N ALA A 163 9.33 2.58 10.55
CA ALA A 163 8.37 3.21 9.64
C ALA A 163 6.94 3.13 10.17
N GLU A 164 6.09 4.07 9.77
CA GLU A 164 4.66 4.06 10.09
C GLU A 164 3.93 2.96 9.30
N PRO A 165 3.51 1.85 9.92
CA PRO A 165 2.91 0.71 9.22
C PRO A 165 1.63 1.10 8.46
N GLU A 166 0.87 2.04 9.00
CA GLU A 166 -0.36 2.54 8.36
C GLU A 166 -0.10 3.22 7.01
N ARG A 167 1.09 3.81 6.80
CA ARG A 167 1.44 4.37 5.48
C ARG A 167 1.68 3.28 4.45
N ALA A 168 2.24 2.14 4.84
CA ALA A 168 2.41 0.99 3.94
C ALA A 168 1.05 0.38 3.56
N LYS A 169 0.12 0.28 4.52
CA LYS A 169 -1.27 -0.08 4.23
C LYS A 169 -1.93 0.91 3.30
N ALA A 170 -1.82 2.21 3.55
CA ALA A 170 -2.39 3.24 2.68
C ALA A 170 -1.83 3.14 1.25
N LEU A 171 -0.52 2.89 1.11
CA LEU A 171 0.08 2.62 -0.19
C LEU A 171 -0.48 1.34 -0.83
N ALA A 172 -0.68 0.26 -0.08
CA ALA A 172 -1.29 -0.96 -0.61
C ALA A 172 -2.71 -0.71 -1.16
N TYR A 173 -3.53 0.10 -0.49
CA TYR A 173 -4.82 0.55 -1.05
C TYR A 173 -4.63 1.30 -2.37
N ARG A 174 -3.68 2.24 -2.43
CA ARG A 174 -3.42 3.01 -3.65
C ARG A 174 -3.01 2.12 -4.82
N LEU A 175 -2.10 1.18 -4.59
CA LEU A 175 -1.62 0.25 -5.61
C LEU A 175 -2.73 -0.71 -6.07
N PHE A 176 -3.59 -1.16 -5.15
CA PHE A 176 -4.81 -1.90 -5.51
C PHE A 176 -5.68 -1.11 -6.50
N THR A 177 -6.00 0.15 -6.20
CA THR A 177 -6.91 0.94 -7.04
C THR A 177 -6.31 1.22 -8.42
N ILE A 178 -5.00 1.46 -8.50
CA ILE A 178 -4.28 1.59 -9.77
C ILE A 178 -4.37 0.27 -10.56
N ALA A 179 -4.09 -0.85 -9.92
CA ALA A 179 -4.12 -2.17 -10.54
C ALA A 179 -5.52 -2.53 -11.06
N GLU A 180 -6.58 -2.27 -10.29
CA GLU A 180 -7.97 -2.51 -10.70
C GLU A 180 -8.32 -1.72 -11.95
N ARG A 181 -8.00 -0.42 -11.97
CA ARG A 181 -8.26 0.46 -13.13
C ARG A 181 -7.50 0.06 -14.38
N LYS A 182 -6.28 -0.44 -14.21
CA LYS A 182 -5.43 -0.91 -15.31
C LYS A 182 -5.73 -2.35 -15.73
N GLY A 183 -6.60 -3.06 -15.01
CA GLY A 183 -6.91 -4.47 -15.28
C GLY A 183 -5.80 -5.44 -14.87
N TRP A 184 -4.88 -5.04 -13.99
CA TRP A 184 -3.80 -5.89 -13.48
C TRP A 184 -4.29 -6.78 -12.34
N ALA A 185 -5.07 -7.81 -12.69
CA ALA A 185 -5.79 -8.65 -11.72
C ALA A 185 -4.88 -9.31 -10.67
N GLY A 186 -3.69 -9.77 -11.06
CA GLY A 186 -2.72 -10.37 -10.13
C GLY A 186 -2.25 -9.37 -9.08
N GLU A 187 -1.85 -8.17 -9.51
CA GLU A 187 -1.44 -7.09 -8.61
C GLU A 187 -2.57 -6.66 -7.68
N ALA A 188 -3.78 -6.48 -8.22
CA ALA A 188 -4.96 -6.11 -7.43
C ALA A 188 -5.24 -7.16 -6.35
N TYR A 189 -5.22 -8.46 -6.69
CA TYR A 189 -5.41 -9.53 -5.73
C TYR A 189 -4.37 -9.48 -4.59
N THR A 190 -3.11 -9.32 -4.96
CA THR A 190 -1.98 -9.30 -4.03
C THR A 190 -2.09 -8.13 -3.03
N TYR A 191 -2.34 -6.91 -3.48
CA TYR A 191 -2.50 -5.76 -2.58
C TYR A 191 -3.78 -5.83 -1.74
N ASN A 192 -4.89 -6.31 -2.32
CA ASN A 192 -6.13 -6.52 -1.58
C ASN A 192 -5.96 -7.50 -0.42
N SER A 193 -5.21 -8.58 -0.65
CA SER A 193 -4.91 -9.60 0.37
C SER A 193 -4.17 -9.00 1.57
N LEU A 194 -3.19 -8.12 1.33
CA LEU A 194 -2.45 -7.44 2.41
C LEU A 194 -3.37 -6.59 3.28
N VAL A 195 -4.29 -5.87 2.66
CA VAL A 195 -5.20 -5.00 3.38
C VAL A 195 -6.24 -5.80 4.18
N ILE A 196 -6.76 -6.90 3.62
CA ILE A 196 -7.67 -7.83 4.33
C ILE A 196 -7.00 -8.41 5.57
N ALA A 197 -5.74 -8.83 5.44
CA ALA A 197 -4.99 -9.45 6.53
C ALA A 197 -4.57 -8.46 7.64
N TRP A 198 -4.68 -7.15 7.39
CA TRP A 198 -4.12 -6.11 8.27
C TRP A 198 -4.58 -6.15 9.74
N PRO A 199 -5.87 -6.37 10.07
CA PRO A 199 -6.30 -6.47 11.46
C PRO A 199 -5.61 -7.62 12.21
N GLU A 200 -5.45 -8.76 11.54
CA GLU A 200 -4.79 -9.94 12.12
C GLU A 200 -3.29 -9.69 12.29
N VAL A 201 -2.67 -9.03 11.31
CA VAL A 201 -1.27 -8.57 11.39
C VAL A 201 -1.09 -7.67 12.61
N GLN A 202 -1.93 -6.66 12.80
CA GLN A 202 -1.85 -5.75 13.95
C GLN A 202 -1.99 -6.49 15.29
N ALA A 203 -2.94 -7.42 15.39
CA ALA A 203 -3.10 -8.26 16.59
C ALA A 203 -1.85 -9.11 16.85
N ARG A 204 -1.23 -9.67 15.80
CA ARG A 204 -0.02 -10.48 15.92
C ARG A 204 1.19 -9.64 16.32
N VAL A 205 1.37 -8.44 15.76
CA VAL A 205 2.43 -7.49 16.13
C VAL A 205 2.32 -7.13 17.61
N ALA A 206 1.13 -6.77 18.10
CA ALA A 206 0.90 -6.44 19.50
C ALA A 206 1.25 -7.62 20.44
N LYS A 207 0.91 -8.85 20.03
CA LYS A 207 1.27 -10.07 20.77
C LYS A 207 2.79 -10.27 20.82
N LEU A 208 3.50 -10.11 19.70
CA LEU A 208 4.96 -10.24 19.64
C LEU A 208 5.67 -9.20 20.51
N GLN A 209 5.21 -7.94 20.49
CA GLN A 209 5.75 -6.87 21.33
C GLN A 209 5.56 -7.17 22.83
N SER A 210 4.36 -7.63 23.22
CA SER A 210 4.05 -8.08 24.59
C SER A 210 4.94 -9.24 25.05
N GLU A 211 5.19 -10.23 24.18
CA GLU A 211 6.09 -11.35 24.46
C GLU A 211 7.54 -10.87 24.63
N PHE A 212 7.99 -9.93 23.80
CA PHE A 212 9.33 -9.33 23.89
C PHE A 212 9.53 -8.54 25.19
N ASP A 213 8.55 -7.72 25.57
CA ASP A 213 8.62 -6.88 26.77
C ASP A 213 8.60 -7.72 28.05
N LYS A 214 7.79 -8.80 28.10
CA LYS A 214 7.80 -9.77 29.21
C LYS A 214 9.15 -10.47 29.34
N GLY A 215 9.73 -10.92 28.22
CA GLY A 215 11.06 -11.53 28.21
C GLY A 215 12.15 -10.57 28.71
N ARG A 216 12.07 -9.29 28.33
CA ARG A 216 12.99 -8.24 28.76
C ARG A 216 12.87 -7.95 30.26
N GLN A 217 11.65 -7.89 30.79
CA GLN A 217 11.38 -7.71 32.23
C GLN A 217 11.92 -8.89 33.05
N MET A 218 11.67 -10.13 32.64
CA MET A 218 12.21 -11.32 33.33
C MET A 218 13.74 -11.32 33.37
N ALA A 219 14.40 -10.95 32.26
CA ALA A 219 15.86 -10.87 32.20
C ALA A 219 16.47 -9.75 33.07
N LEU A 220 15.71 -8.68 33.36
CA LEU A 220 16.12 -7.62 34.29
C LEU A 220 16.01 -8.09 35.75
N PHE A 221 14.91 -8.77 36.11
CA PHE A 221 14.73 -9.32 37.47
C PHE A 221 15.75 -10.40 37.83
N ASP A 222 16.22 -11.20 36.86
CA ASP A 222 17.26 -12.19 37.09
C ASP A 222 18.67 -11.57 37.25
N LYS A 223 18.90 -10.38 36.67
CA LYS A 223 20.16 -9.63 36.85
C LYS A 223 20.25 -8.90 38.18
N GLU A 224 19.14 -8.54 38.81
CA GLU A 224 19.12 -7.89 40.14
C GLU A 224 19.27 -8.87 41.31
N LYS A 225 19.20 -10.19 41.05
CA LYS A 225 19.34 -11.25 42.06
C LYS A 225 20.73 -11.87 42.15
N ASN A 226 21.66 -11.48 41.28
CA ASN A 226 23.08 -11.86 41.31
C ASN A 226 23.95 -10.65 41.64
#